data_AF-A0A8T5DF30-F1
#
_entry.id   AF-A0A8T5DF30-F1
#
_cell.length_a   1.000
_cell.length_b   1.000
_cell.length_c   1.000
_cell.angle_alpha   90.00
_cell.angle_beta   90.00
_cell.angle_gamma   90.00
#
_symmetry.space_group_name_H-M   'P 1'
#
loop_
_entity.id
_entity.type
_entity.pdbx_description
1 polymer ?
#
loop_
_entity_poly.entity_id
_entity_poly.type
_entity_poly.pdbx_seq_one_letter_code
_entity_poly.pdbx_strand_id
1 'polypeptide(L)' 'MSEPELVGPELIISILRDADEPLTTRQLQAEVKKVVSFCLASSAIALNLMRINGTIKGKRTENRKWVWWVED' A
#
# COMPACT_ATOMS: atom_id res chain seq x y z
N MET A 1 -7.22 6.48 -24.69
CA MET A 1 -7.24 5.14 -24.10
C MET A 1 -7.22 5.34 -22.60
N SER A 2 -8.29 4.96 -21.90
CA SER A 2 -8.32 5.02 -20.44
C SER A 2 -7.24 4.08 -19.91
N GLU A 3 -6.37 4.56 -19.03
CA GLU A 3 -5.45 3.68 -18.30
C GLU A 3 -6.27 2.57 -17.61
N PRO A 4 -5.76 1.32 -17.56
CA PRO A 4 -6.46 0.27 -16.85
C PRO A 4 -6.66 0.71 -15.39
N GLU A 5 -7.89 0.61 -14.89
CA GLU A 5 -8.17 0.81 -13.47
C GLU A 5 -7.37 -0.21 -12.67
N LEU A 6 -6.25 0.24 -12.08
CA LEU A 6 -5.49 -0.59 -11.16
C LEU A 6 -6.37 -0.82 -9.93
N VAL A 7 -6.58 -2.09 -9.59
CA VAL A 7 -7.32 -2.52 -8.41
C VAL A 7 -6.50 -3.54 -7.63
N GLY A 8 -6.73 -3.67 -6.33
CA GLY A 8 -6.05 -4.69 -5.53
C GLY A 8 -4.55 -4.40 -5.30
N PRO A 9 -3.67 -5.41 -5.34
CA PRO A 9 -2.23 -5.25 -5.08
C PRO A 9 -1.52 -4.26 -6.01
N GLU A 10 -1.90 -4.20 -7.28
CA GLU A 10 -1.30 -3.33 -8.29
C GLU A 10 -1.54 -1.86 -7.96
N LEU A 11 -2.75 -1.53 -7.48
CA LEU A 11 -3.07 -0.19 -6.98
C LEU A 11 -2.21 0.18 -5.76
N ILE A 12 -2.02 -0.76 -4.83
CA ILE A 12 -1.17 -0.55 -3.65
C ILE A 12 0.27 -0.26 -4.07
N ILE A 13 0.82 -1.04 -5.01
CA ILE A 13 2.18 -0.87 -5.51
C ILE A 13 2.32 0.49 -6.19
N SER A 14 1.35 0.88 -7.05
CA SER A 14 1.37 2.20 -7.70
C SER A 14 1.41 3.33 -6.67
N ILE A 15 0.49 3.33 -5.70
CA ILE A 15 0.45 4.36 -4.66
C ILE A 15 1.75 4.41 -3.84
N LEU A 16 2.34 3.24 -3.54
CA LEU A 16 3.59 3.19 -2.78
C LEU A 16 4.82 3.61 -3.61
N ARG A 17 4.80 3.43 -4.94
CA ARG A 17 5.85 3.95 -5.85
C ARG A 17 5.76 5.46 -6.00
N ASP A 18 4.53 5.97 -6.10
CA ASP A 18 4.27 7.40 -6.28
C ASP A 18 4.42 8.20 -4.98
N ALA A 19 4.59 7.52 -3.84
CA ALA A 19 4.82 8.15 -2.55
C ALA A 19 6.29 8.50 -2.33
N ASP A 20 6.58 9.76 -1.98
CA ASP A 20 7.94 10.22 -1.64
C ASP A 20 8.50 9.59 -0.35
N GLU A 21 7.64 9.04 0.51
CA GLU A 21 8.01 8.45 1.79
C GLU A 21 7.19 7.18 2.12
N PRO A 22 7.73 6.27 2.96
CA PRO A 22 6.98 5.13 3.43
C PRO A 22 5.67 5.52 4.12
N LEU A 23 4.56 4.95 3.65
CA LEU A 23 3.23 5.28 4.15
C LEU A 23 2.84 4.39 5.33
N THR A 24 2.21 4.98 6.35
CA THR A 24 1.50 4.17 7.35
C THR A 24 0.28 3.48 6.74
N THR A 25 -0.20 2.40 7.36
CA THR A 25 -1.45 1.74 6.92
C THR A 25 -2.61 2.74 6.77
N ARG A 26 -2.71 3.73 7.66
CA ARG A 26 -3.79 4.74 7.61
C ARG A 26 -3.62 5.69 6.43
N GLN A 27 -2.40 6.16 6.16
CA GLN A 27 -2.12 7.01 5.00
C GLN A 27 -2.40 6.26 3.70
N LEU A 28 -1.88 5.04 3.57
CA LEU A 28 -2.11 4.20 2.39
C LEU A 28 -3.61 3.95 2.14
N GLN A 29 -4.39 3.66 3.19
CA GLN A 29 -5.84 3.53 3.07
C GLN A 29 -6.55 4.83 2.63
N ALA A 30 -6.03 5.99 3.04
CA ALA A 30 -6.57 7.28 2.62
C ALA A 30 -6.28 7.55 1.14
N GLU A 31 -5.07 7.23 0.66
CA GLU A 31 -4.71 7.34 -0.75
C GLU A 31 -5.53 6.39 -1.62
N VAL A 32 -5.66 5.13 -1.20
CA VAL A 32 -6.50 4.14 -1.90
C VAL A 32 -7.94 4.61 -2.04
N LYS A 33 -8.49 5.26 -1.01
CA LYS A 33 -9.86 5.81 -1.03
C LYS A 33 -10.09 6.94 -2.02
N LYS A 34 -9.04 7.62 -2.47
CA LYS A 34 -9.14 8.65 -3.53
C LYS A 34 -9.40 8.02 -4.89
N VAL A 35 -9.00 6.76 -5.08
CA VAL A 35 -9.13 6.03 -6.34
C VAL A 35 -10.34 5.10 -6.32
N VAL A 36 -10.51 4.33 -5.24
CA VAL A 36 -11.61 3.35 -5.11
C VAL A 36 -12.24 3.41 -3.72
N SER A 37 -13.57 3.27 -3.66
CA SER A 37 -14.33 3.36 -2.40
C SER A 37 -13.94 2.28 -1.37
N PHE A 38 -13.53 1.10 -1.85
CA PHE A 38 -13.12 -0.03 -1.01
C PHE A 38 -12.07 -0.89 -1.71
N CYS A 39 -11.04 -1.30 -0.97
CA CYS A 39 -10.00 -2.21 -1.45
C CYS A 39 -9.45 -3.08 -0.31
N LEU A 40 -9.66 -4.39 -0.41
CA LEU A 40 -9.19 -5.38 0.59
C LEU A 40 -7.66 -5.42 0.71
N ALA A 41 -6.94 -5.10 -0.37
CA ALA A 41 -5.48 -5.09 -0.39
C ALA A 41 -4.89 -4.00 0.53
N SER A 42 -5.65 -2.95 0.87
CA SER A 42 -5.23 -1.90 1.80
C SER A 42 -5.34 -2.29 3.29
N SER A 43 -5.84 -3.49 3.59
CA SER A 43 -5.91 -4.00 4.96
C SER A 43 -4.52 -4.36 5.50
N ALA A 44 -4.28 -4.18 6.79
CA ALA A 44 -3.00 -4.53 7.41
C ALA A 44 -2.62 -6.01 7.22
N ILE A 45 -3.61 -6.90 7.14
CA ILE A 45 -3.41 -8.33 6.89
C ILE A 45 -2.89 -8.55 5.47
N ALA A 46 -3.56 -7.97 4.46
CA ALA A 46 -3.13 -8.08 3.07
C ALA A 46 -1.74 -7.47 2.84
N LEU A 47 -1.48 -6.28 3.40
CA LEU A 47 -0.17 -5.63 3.33
C LEU A 47 0.93 -6.48 3.96
N ASN A 48 0.65 -7.14 5.09
CA ASN A 48 1.62 -8.03 5.70
C ASN A 48 1.86 -9.30 4.87
N LEU A 49 0.85 -9.83 4.19
CA LEU A 49 1.01 -10.93 3.23
C LEU A 49 1.87 -10.49 2.04
N MET A 50 1.61 -9.29 1.50
CA MET A 50 2.42 -8.65 0.45
C MET A 50 3.86 -8.32 0.90
N ARG A 51 4.09 -8.19 2.21
CA ARG A 51 5.45 -8.05 2.75
C ARG A 51 6.17 -9.40 2.82
N ILE A 52 5.45 -10.44 3.23
CA ILE A 52 6.01 -11.80 3.37
C ILE A 52 6.37 -12.39 1.99
N ASN A 53 5.56 -12.14 0.97
CA ASN A 53 5.83 -12.61 -0.39
C ASN A 53 6.87 -11.75 -1.15
N GLY A 54 7.36 -10.67 -0.55
CA GLY A 54 8.37 -9.78 -1.12
C GLY A 54 7.85 -8.71 -2.10
N THR A 55 6.53 -8.59 -2.30
CA THR A 55 5.94 -7.58 -3.20
C THR A 55 6.13 -6.15 -2.69
N ILE A 56 6.06 -5.95 -1.38
CA ILE A 56 6.34 -4.66 -0.73
C ILE A 56 7.28 -4.89 0.46
N LYS A 57 7.86 -3.81 0.96
CA LYS A 57 8.56 -3.79 2.24
C LYS A 57 7.67 -3.20 3.32
N GLY A 58 8.01 -3.51 4.56
CA GLY A 58 7.35 -2.93 5.70
C GLY A 58 8.14 -3.12 6.98
N LYS A 59 8.04 -2.14 7.88
CA LYS A 59 8.63 -2.21 9.22
C LYS A 59 7.66 -1.66 10.25
N ARG A 60 7.81 -2.13 11.49
CA ARG A 60 7.16 -1.52 12.65
C ARG A 60 8.02 -0.36 13.13
N THR A 61 7.39 0.77 13.38
CA THR A 61 7.99 1.92 14.06
C THR A 61 8.00 1.70 15.57
N GLU A 62 8.75 2.52 16.28
CA GLU A 62 8.83 2.53 17.76
C GLU A 62 7.45 2.66 18.41
N ASN A 63 6.55 3.40 17.77
CA ASN A 63 5.15 3.58 18.19
C ASN A 63 4.22 2.42 17.81
N ARG A 64 4.78 1.23 17.50
CA ARG A 64 4.06 0.01 17.10
C ARG A 64 3.22 0.13 15.81
N LYS A 65 3.38 1.21 15.03
CA LYS A 65 2.68 1.40 13.74
C LYS A 65 3.47 0.74 12.61
N TRP A 66 2.78 0.22 11.61
CA TRP A 66 3.42 -0.23 10.38
C TRP A 66 3.59 0.93 9.40
N VAL A 67 4.73 0.95 8.71
CA VAL A 67 4.97 1.73 7.50
C VAL A 67 5.36 0.79 6.36
N TRP A 68 4.96 1.16 5.14
CA TRP A 68 5.04 0.34 3.93
C TRP A 68 5.68 1.13 2.80
N TRP A 69 6.48 0.47 1.98
CA TRP A 69 7.12 1.07 0.79
C TRP A 69 7.48 -0.04 -0.21
N VAL A 70 7.95 0.37 -1.38
CA VAL A 70 8.54 -0.50 -2.40
C VAL A 70 10.01 -0.11 -2.57
N GLU A 71 10.87 -1.08 -2.83
CA GLU A 71 12.24 -0.83 -3.29
C GLU A 71 12.22 -0.85 -4.82
N ASP A 72 12.95 0.07 -5.45
CA ASP A 72 13.16 0.09 -6.90
C ASP A 72 13.98 -1.12 -7.39
#